data_AF-A0A941GAQ6-F1
#
_entry.id   AF-A0A941GAQ6-F1
#
_cell.length_a   1.000
_cell.length_b   1.000
_cell.length_c   1.000
_cell.angle_alpha   90.00
_cell.angle_beta   90.00
_cell.angle_gamma   90.00
#
_symmetry.space_group_name_H-M   'P 1'
#
loop_
_entity.id
_entity.type
_entity.pdbx_description
1 polymer ?
#
loop_
_entity_poly.entity_id
_entity_poly.type
_entity_poly.pdbx_seq_one_letter_code
_entity_poly.pdbx_strand_id
1 'polypeptide(L)'
;MNPDVLNAPVRALDAPTALCIAGAGAARPWGVAAGMADAAAGRALTLDTPFRSASNTKTMTAAIALRLKERGLLDLDAPIAGLLSPAHLDLLRSAGYACDAITARQLMQHSAG
;
A
#
# COMPACT_ATOMS: atom_id res chain seq x y z
N MET A 1 2.24 10.89 -22.33
CA MET A 1 3.38 9.96 -22.51
C MET A 1 2.98 8.93 -23.56
N ASN A 2 3.86 8.63 -24.53
CA ASN A 2 3.58 7.65 -25.58
C ASN A 2 3.69 6.22 -24.98
N PRO A 3 2.64 5.38 -25.08
CA PRO A 3 2.66 4.01 -24.56
C PRO A 3 3.79 3.12 -25.10
N ASP A 4 4.28 3.41 -26.31
CA ASP A 4 5.28 2.58 -26.99
C ASP A 4 6.68 2.68 -26.36
N VAL A 5 6.98 3.79 -25.66
CA VAL A 5 8.31 4.06 -25.07
C VAL A 5 8.72 3.01 -24.04
N LEU A 6 7.75 2.40 -23.36
CA LEU A 6 8.01 1.43 -22.29
C LEU A 6 7.94 -0.03 -22.75
N ASN A 7 7.49 -0.28 -23.98
CA ASN A 7 7.25 -1.65 -24.46
C ASN A 7 8.57 -2.45 -24.59
N ALA A 8 9.56 -1.91 -25.31
CA ALA A 8 10.85 -2.57 -25.48
C ALA A 8 11.64 -2.67 -24.16
N PRO A 9 11.76 -1.61 -23.33
CA PRO A 9 12.45 -1.71 -22.03
C PRO A 9 11.84 -2.74 -21.09
N VAL A 10 10.51 -2.79 -20.94
CA VAL A 10 9.87 -3.75 -20.01
C VAL A 10 10.06 -5.19 -20.46
N ARG A 11 10.05 -5.45 -21.78
CA ARG A 11 10.28 -6.79 -22.34
C ARG A 11 11.72 -7.26 -22.25
N ALA A 12 12.67 -6.34 -22.10
CA ALA A 12 14.09 -6.65 -21.95
C ALA A 12 14.50 -6.94 -20.50
N LEU A 13 13.60 -6.81 -19.52
CA LEU A 13 13.88 -7.12 -18.12
C LEU A 13 13.97 -8.64 -17.90
N ASP A 14 14.95 -9.06 -17.09
CA ASP A 14 15.17 -10.47 -16.74
C ASP A 14 14.12 -11.07 -15.77
N ALA A 15 13.13 -10.26 -15.37
CA ALA A 15 12.07 -10.66 -14.44
C ALA A 15 10.68 -10.36 -15.03
N PRO A 16 9.67 -11.21 -14.77
CA PRO A 16 8.28 -10.92 -15.12
C PRO A 16 7.85 -9.57 -14.55
N THR A 17 7.39 -8.68 -15.43
CA THR A 17 7.13 -7.28 -15.08
C THR A 17 5.85 -6.80 -15.73
N ALA A 18 5.03 -6.10 -14.95
CA ALA A 18 3.90 -5.33 -15.45
C ALA A 18 4.03 -3.87 -14.99
N LEU A 19 3.81 -2.95 -15.91
CA LEU A 19 3.79 -1.52 -15.65
C LEU A 19 2.49 -0.93 -16.17
N CYS A 20 1.75 -0.21 -15.32
CA CYS A 20 0.50 0.46 -15.64
C CYS A 20 0.61 1.95 -15.31
N ILE A 21 0.17 2.80 -16.23
CA ILE A 21 0.12 4.25 -16.09
C ILE A 21 -1.33 4.71 -16.17
N ALA A 22 -1.77 5.44 -15.15
CA ALA A 22 -3.10 6.02 -15.04
C ALA A 22 -3.03 7.39 -14.34
N GLY A 23 -4.11 8.17 -14.41
CA GLY A 23 -4.24 9.49 -13.75
C GLY A 23 -4.36 10.65 -14.74
N ALA A 24 -4.39 11.89 -14.22
CA ALA A 24 -4.73 13.10 -14.98
C ALA A 24 -3.84 13.36 -16.23
N GLY A 25 -2.62 12.82 -16.25
CA GLY A 25 -1.69 12.93 -17.40
C GLY A 25 -1.85 11.86 -18.47
N ALA A 26 -2.80 10.93 -18.34
CA ALA A 26 -3.08 9.86 -19.27
C ALA A 26 -4.56 9.88 -19.68
N ALA A 27 -4.85 9.95 -20.99
CA ALA A 27 -6.22 9.98 -21.50
C ALA A 27 -7.06 8.74 -21.09
N ARG A 28 -6.39 7.59 -20.93
CA ARG A 28 -6.92 6.36 -20.35
C ARG A 28 -5.78 5.57 -19.71
N PRO A 29 -6.05 4.65 -18.76
CA PRO A 29 -5.05 3.72 -18.29
C PRO A 29 -4.44 2.92 -19.44
N TRP A 30 -3.12 2.73 -19.41
CA TRP A 30 -2.39 1.89 -20.36
C TRP A 30 -1.19 1.25 -19.68
N GLY A 31 -0.65 0.20 -20.26
CA GLY A 31 0.50 -0.48 -19.68
C GLY A 31 1.13 -1.51 -20.60
N VAL A 32 2.20 -2.12 -20.10
CA VAL A 32 2.89 -3.26 -20.72
C VAL A 32 3.10 -4.35 -19.67
N ALA A 33 2.89 -5.59 -20.06
CA ALA A 33 3.22 -6.77 -19.28
C ALA A 33 4.12 -7.70 -20.11
N ALA A 34 5.14 -8.27 -19.47
CA ALA A 34 6.10 -9.17 -20.07
C ALA A 34 6.52 -10.29 -19.10
N GLY A 35 6.82 -11.46 -19.64
CA GLY A 35 7.18 -12.64 -18.87
C GLY A 35 5.97 -13.49 -18.46
N MET A 36 6.18 -14.37 -17.47
CA MET A 36 5.21 -15.37 -17.03
C MET A 36 4.70 -15.05 -15.62
N ALA A 37 3.38 -15.06 -15.44
CA ALA A 37 2.75 -15.00 -14.12
C ALA A 37 2.92 -16.34 -13.37
N ASP A 38 2.97 -17.44 -14.12
CA ASP A 38 3.23 -18.78 -13.61
C ASP A 38 3.97 -19.57 -14.68
N ALA A 39 5.28 -19.78 -14.47
CA ALA A 39 6.12 -20.49 -15.41
C ALA A 39 5.79 -21.99 -15.46
N ALA A 40 5.36 -22.59 -14.35
CA ALA A 40 5.05 -24.01 -14.27
C ALA A 40 3.74 -24.34 -15.02
N ALA A 41 2.74 -23.46 -14.90
CA ALA A 41 1.46 -23.59 -15.60
C ALA A 41 1.47 -22.97 -17.01
N GLY A 42 2.60 -22.41 -17.48
CA GLY A 42 2.70 -21.77 -18.79
C GLY A 42 1.79 -20.55 -18.95
N ARG A 43 1.46 -19.85 -17.85
CA ARG A 43 0.54 -18.71 -17.87
C ARG A 43 1.30 -17.39 -18.02
N ALA A 44 1.06 -16.71 -19.13
CA ALA A 44 1.64 -15.40 -19.42
C ALA A 44 1.18 -14.34 -18.40
N LEU A 45 2.05 -13.37 -18.14
CA LEU A 45 1.71 -12.19 -17.37
C LEU A 45 0.86 -11.24 -18.21
N THR A 46 -0.22 -10.73 -17.63
CA THR A 46 -1.11 -9.73 -18.23
C THR A 46 -1.28 -8.53 -17.30
N LEU A 47 -1.83 -7.42 -17.82
CA LEU A 47 -2.16 -6.25 -16.99
C LEU A 47 -3.24 -6.54 -15.93
N ASP A 48 -4.05 -7.58 -16.14
CA ASP A 48 -5.10 -8.02 -15.21
C ASP A 48 -4.62 -9.10 -14.23
N THR A 49 -3.34 -9.50 -14.30
CA THR A 49 -2.79 -10.46 -13.34
C THR A 49 -2.71 -9.81 -11.95
N PRO A 50 -3.28 -10.43 -10.90
CA PRO A 50 -3.23 -9.86 -9.56
C PRO A 50 -1.82 -9.90 -8.97
N PHE A 51 -1.41 -8.82 -8.31
CA PHE A 51 -0.15 -8.70 -7.59
C PHE A 51 -0.39 -8.52 -6.08
N ARG A 52 0.62 -8.86 -5.28
CA ARG A 52 0.64 -8.49 -3.87
C ARG A 52 0.93 -6.99 -3.76
N SER A 53 -0.04 -6.23 -3.25
CA SER A 53 0.06 -4.76 -3.06
C SER A 53 1.22 -4.33 -2.13
N ALA A 54 1.64 -5.20 -1.20
CA ALA A 54 2.71 -4.94 -0.25
C ALA A 54 2.53 -3.58 0.48
N SER A 55 3.58 -2.76 0.57
CA SER A 55 3.51 -1.48 1.27
C SER A 55 2.56 -0.45 0.63
N ASN A 56 2.07 -0.66 -0.59
CA ASN A 56 1.07 0.24 -1.19
C ASN A 56 -0.25 0.22 -0.40
N THR A 57 -0.52 -0.84 0.37
CA THR A 57 -1.65 -0.90 1.29
C THR A 57 -1.63 0.23 2.33
N LYS A 58 -0.46 0.74 2.74
CA LYS A 58 -0.35 1.81 3.75
C LYS A 58 -1.10 3.07 3.32
N THR A 59 -1.01 3.45 2.05
CA THR A 59 -1.71 4.62 1.49
C THR A 59 -3.23 4.45 1.58
N MET A 60 -3.73 3.24 1.31
CA MET A 60 -5.16 2.94 1.45
C MET A 60 -5.60 3.01 2.92
N THR A 61 -4.83 2.42 3.84
CA THR A 61 -5.10 2.49 5.28
C THR A 61 -5.09 3.94 5.79
N ALA A 62 -4.12 4.76 5.36
CA ALA A 62 -4.06 6.17 5.73
C ALA A 62 -5.28 6.96 5.22
N ALA A 63 -5.71 6.72 3.98
CA ALA A 63 -6.92 7.35 3.44
C ALA A 63 -8.17 6.98 4.24
N ILE A 64 -8.30 5.72 4.68
CA ILE A 64 -9.40 5.27 5.55
C ILE A 64 -9.33 5.98 6.91
N ALA A 65 -8.15 6.06 7.54
CA ALA A 65 -7.98 6.76 8.82
C ALA A 65 -8.38 8.24 8.73
N LEU A 66 -7.99 8.93 7.65
CA LEU A 66 -8.40 10.31 7.39
C LEU A 66 -9.92 10.42 7.22
N ARG A 67 -10.55 9.48 6.51
CA ARG A 67 -12.01 9.44 6.36
C ARG A 67 -12.73 9.19 7.69
N LEU A 68 -12.16 8.40 8.59
CA LEU A 68 -12.70 8.22 9.95
C LEU A 68 -12.58 9.49 10.78
N LYS A 69 -11.47 10.24 10.64
CA LYS A 69 -11.30 11.56 11.28
C LYS A 69 -12.34 12.57 10.79
N GLU A 70 -12.57 12.66 9.49
CA GLU A 70 -13.61 13.53 8.91
C GLU A 70 -15.01 13.21 9.45
N ARG A 71 -15.28 11.94 9.73
CA ARG A 71 -16.55 11.48 10.30
C ARG A 71 -16.64 11.62 11.82
N GLY A 72 -15.60 12.11 12.48
CA GLY A 72 -15.52 12.20 13.94
C GLY A 72 -15.41 10.83 14.64
N LEU A 73 -15.06 9.77 13.91
CA LEU A 73 -14.96 8.40 14.45
C LEU A 73 -13.54 8.04 14.92
N LEU A 74 -12.56 8.87 14.59
CA LEU A 74 -11.17 8.70 15.00
C LEU A 74 -10.58 10.06 15.29
N ASP A 75 -9.94 10.23 16.45
CA ASP A 75 -9.07 11.38 16.68
C ASP A 75 -7.62 10.99 16.42
N LEU A 76 -6.99 11.67 15.45
CA LEU A 76 -5.63 11.34 15.03
C LEU A 76 -4.58 11.74 16.08
N ASP A 77 -4.92 12.67 16.95
CA ASP A 77 -4.04 13.25 17.96
C ASP A 77 -4.27 12.65 19.36
N ALA A 78 -5.27 11.77 19.51
CA ALA A 78 -5.49 11.03 20.74
C ALA A 78 -4.53 9.83 20.87
N PRO A 79 -4.18 9.41 22.10
CA PRO A 79 -3.41 8.20 22.33
C PRO A 79 -4.09 6.95 21.76
N ILE A 80 -3.31 6.02 21.20
CA ILE A 80 -3.83 4.78 20.61
C ILE A 80 -4.34 3.79 21.66
N ALA A 81 -4.01 3.97 22.95
CA ALA A 81 -4.45 3.09 24.02
C ALA A 81 -5.98 2.87 24.05
N GLY A 82 -6.76 3.91 23.73
CA GLY A 82 -8.23 3.81 23.66
C GLY A 82 -8.78 3.07 22.44
N LEU A 83 -7.94 2.72 21.47
CA LEU A 83 -8.31 2.02 20.23
C LEU A 83 -7.96 0.53 20.25
N LEU A 84 -7.22 0.08 21.27
CA LEU A 84 -6.70 -1.28 21.36
C LEU A 84 -7.52 -2.11 22.33
N SER A 85 -7.63 -3.41 22.04
CA SER A 85 -8.15 -4.35 23.05
C SER A 85 -7.14 -4.50 24.20
N PRO A 86 -7.59 -4.88 25.41
CA PRO A 86 -6.69 -5.07 26.56
C PRO A 86 -5.49 -5.97 26.25
N ALA A 87 -5.72 -7.08 25.55
CA ALA A 87 -4.65 -8.01 25.18
C ALA A 87 -3.57 -7.39 24.26
N HIS A 88 -3.95 -6.52 23.31
CA HIS A 88 -2.97 -5.83 22.45
C HIS A 88 -2.24 -4.74 23.22
N LEU A 89 -2.94 -4.03 24.11
CA LEU A 89 -2.34 -3.00 24.96
C LEU A 89 -1.29 -3.61 25.89
N ASP A 90 -1.61 -4.74 26.52
CA ASP A 90 -0.68 -5.48 27.39
C ASP A 90 0.55 -5.97 26.61
N LEU A 91 0.34 -6.54 25.41
CA LEU A 91 1.42 -6.97 24.54
C LEU A 91 2.36 -5.81 24.20
N LEU A 92 1.83 -4.67 23.74
CA LEU A 92 2.65 -3.52 23.36
C LEU A 92 3.36 -2.88 24.55
N ARG A 93 2.67 -2.75 25.70
CA ARG A 93 3.30 -2.23 26.93
C ARG A 93 4.40 -3.16 27.43
N SER A 94 4.22 -4.48 27.36
CA SER A 94 5.25 -5.44 27.73
C SER A 94 6.50 -5.35 26.83
N ALA A 95 6.33 -4.91 25.59
CA ALA A 95 7.41 -4.62 24.65
C ALA A 95 8.00 -3.20 24.79
N GLY A 96 7.55 -2.39 25.76
CA GLY A 96 8.09 -1.06 26.07
C GLY A 96 7.46 0.10 25.29
N TYR A 97 6.38 -0.13 24.53
CA TYR A 97 5.72 0.94 23.78
C TYR A 97 4.86 1.83 24.70
N ALA A 98 5.08 3.15 24.62
CA ALA A 98 4.31 4.16 25.33
C ALA A 98 2.94 4.40 24.65
N CYS A 99 2.04 3.42 24.76
CA CYS A 99 0.72 3.45 24.11
C CYS A 99 -0.17 4.65 24.52
N ASP A 100 0.12 5.26 25.68
CA ASP A 100 -0.54 6.45 26.21
C ASP A 100 0.00 7.77 25.63
N ALA A 101 1.09 7.70 24.84
CA ALA A 101 1.70 8.84 24.14
C ALA A 101 1.68 8.68 22.62
N ILE A 102 1.74 7.44 22.10
CA ILE A 102 1.68 7.16 20.66
C ILE A 102 0.29 7.52 20.12
N THR A 103 0.27 8.25 19.02
CA THR A 103 -0.95 8.70 18.31
C THR A 103 -1.10 8.02 16.95
N ALA A 104 -2.33 7.96 16.43
CA ALA A 104 -2.56 7.45 15.07
C ALA A 104 -1.84 8.30 14.00
N ARG A 105 -1.69 9.61 14.22
CA ARG A 105 -0.89 10.48 13.35
C ARG A 105 0.57 10.05 13.26
N GLN A 106 1.21 9.78 14.39
CA GLN A 106 2.61 9.34 14.41
C GLN A 106 2.80 7.99 13.72
N LEU A 107 1.85 7.06 13.87
CA LEU A 107 1.86 5.78 13.16
C LEU A 107 1.82 5.98 11.64
N MET A 108 0.94 6.85 11.13
CA MET A 108 0.85 7.15 9.69
C MET A 108 2.09 7.89 9.16
N GLN A 109 2.82 8.60 10.02
CA GLN A 109 4.01 9.37 9.67
C GLN A 109 5.33 8.64 9.95
N HIS A 110 5.28 7.37 10.39
CA HIS A 110 6.48 6.63 10.78
C HIS A 110 7.34 7.36 11.82
N SER A 111 6.71 7.99 12.81
CA SER A 111 7.37 8.78 13.86
C SER A 111 7.00 8.37 15.28
N ALA A 112 6.42 7.17 15.45
CA ALA A 112 6.02 6.62 16.75
C ALA A 112 7.16 5.96 17.53
N GLY A 113 8.35 5.84 16.93
CA GLY A 113 9.48 5.06 17.48
C GLY A 113 9.69 3.75 16.73
#